data_AF-A0A8T2J412-F1
#
_entry.id   AF-A0A8T2J412-F1
#
_cell.length_a   1.000
_cell.length_b   1.000
_cell.length_c   1.000
_cell.angle_alpha   90.00
_cell.angle_beta   90.00
_cell.angle_gamma   90.00
#
_symmetry.space_group_name_H-M   'P 1'
#
loop_
_entity.id
_entity.type
_entity.pdbx_description
1 polymer ?
#
loop_
_entity_poly.entity_id
_entity_poly.type
_entity_poly.pdbx_seq_one_letter_code
_entity_poly.pdbx_strand_id
1 'polypeptide(L)'
;MGLLTILKKMKQKEREVRLLMLYPNGEHKSRLFIGIWFKLNMWDVGGQKSLRSYWRNYFESTDGLIWVVDSADRARLQDCAQELSGLLLEERLAGATLLVFANKQDLPGALSKDAIKEAMELDSIKTHHWCIQGCSAVTGENLLLGVDWLLDDISSRIFTAD
;
A
#
# COMPACT_ATOMS: atom_id res chain seq x y z
N MET A 1 31.14 -14.29 -21.62
CA MET A 1 30.57 -13.08 -22.25
C MET A 1 29.04 -13.03 -22.33
N GLY A 2 28.30 -14.14 -22.10
CA GLY A 2 26.82 -14.14 -22.19
C GLY A 2 26.05 -13.85 -20.90
N LEU A 3 26.55 -14.31 -19.74
CA LEU A 3 25.82 -14.22 -18.47
C LEU A 3 25.52 -12.78 -18.03
N LEU A 4 26.49 -11.86 -18.17
CA LEU A 4 26.28 -10.44 -17.83
C LEU A 4 25.24 -9.77 -18.74
N THR A 5 25.18 -10.16 -20.01
CA THR A 5 24.20 -9.68 -21.00
C THR A 5 22.81 -10.27 -20.74
N ILE A 6 22.74 -11.55 -20.33
CA ILE A 6 21.51 -12.21 -19.90
C ILE A 6 21.00 -11.53 -18.63
N LEU A 7 21.85 -11.30 -17.62
CA LEU A 7 21.49 -10.60 -16.38
C LEU A 7 21.05 -9.15 -16.65
N LYS A 8 21.71 -8.43 -17.57
CA LYS A 8 21.27 -7.09 -17.99
C LYS A 8 19.92 -7.12 -18.73
N LYS A 9 19.69 -8.09 -19.61
CA LYS A 9 18.40 -8.28 -20.30
C LYS A 9 17.29 -8.75 -19.36
N MET A 10 17.61 -9.56 -18.35
CA MET A 10 16.68 -10.00 -17.30
C MET A 10 16.31 -8.82 -16.39
N LYS A 11 17.28 -8.02 -15.96
CA LYS A 11 17.02 -6.74 -15.25
C LYS A 11 16.22 -5.74 -16.08
N GLN A 12 16.33 -5.76 -17.41
CA GLN A 12 15.50 -4.96 -18.31
C GLN A 12 14.07 -5.51 -18.47
N LYS A 13 13.85 -6.79 -18.15
CA LYS A 13 12.53 -7.44 -18.14
C LYS A 13 11.85 -7.41 -16.78
N GLU A 14 12.57 -7.11 -15.70
CA GLU A 14 11.97 -6.81 -14.41
C GLU A 14 11.09 -5.56 -14.57
N ARG A 15 9.78 -5.73 -14.42
CA ARG A 15 8.85 -4.60 -14.40
C ARG A 15 9.05 -3.87 -13.08
N GLU A 16 9.29 -2.55 -13.14
CA GLU A 16 9.33 -1.70 -11.95
C GLU A 16 7.90 -1.45 -11.50
N VAL A 17 7.60 -1.78 -10.24
CA VAL A 17 6.33 -1.43 -9.59
C VAL A 17 6.64 -0.42 -8.49
N ARG A 18 5.96 0.72 -8.53
CA ARG A 18 6.16 1.82 -7.59
C ARG A 18 5.04 1.81 -6.56
N LEU A 19 5.41 1.51 -5.31
CA LEU A 19 4.50 1.42 -4.19
C LEU A 19 4.70 2.64 -3.28
N LEU A 20 3.62 3.34 -2.97
CA LEU A 20 3.61 4.38 -1.96
C LEU A 20 3.00 3.83 -0.68
N MET A 21 3.76 3.81 0.42
CA MET A 21 3.29 3.32 1.72
C MET A 21 3.09 4.51 2.66
N LEU A 22 1.85 4.73 3.09
CA LEU A 22 1.45 5.84 3.95
C LEU A 22 0.99 5.34 5.31
N TYR A 23 1.54 5.95 6.37
CA TYR A 23 1.21 5.67 7.76
C TYR A 23 0.53 6.90 8.40
N PRO A 24 -0.78 7.10 8.25
CA PRO A 24 -1.51 8.24 8.82
C PRO A 24 -1.27 8.47 10.32
N ASN A 25 -0.86 7.43 11.07
CA ASN A 25 -0.86 7.41 12.53
C ASN A 25 0.50 7.23 13.24
N GLY A 26 1.65 7.19 12.55
CA GLY A 26 2.97 7.12 13.20
C GLY A 26 4.11 6.70 12.27
N GLU A 27 5.36 6.88 12.71
CA GLU A 27 6.56 6.49 11.95
C GLU A 27 6.92 5.02 12.23
N HIS A 28 6.87 4.16 11.23
CA HIS A 28 7.44 2.82 11.27
C HIS A 28 8.17 2.52 9.97
N LYS A 29 9.50 2.44 10.04
CA LYS A 29 10.36 2.00 8.93
C LYS A 29 10.41 0.47 8.90
N SER A 30 9.59 -0.16 8.05
CA SER A 30 9.74 -1.58 7.72
C SER A 30 10.25 -1.74 6.28
N ARG A 31 11.37 -2.44 6.11
CA ARG A 31 11.95 -2.75 4.79
C ARG A 31 11.45 -4.12 4.34
N LEU A 32 10.39 -4.14 3.53
CA LEU A 32 9.83 -5.36 2.96
C LEU A 32 10.51 -5.67 1.61
N PHE A 33 11.03 -6.88 1.44
CA PHE A 33 11.57 -7.36 0.16
C PHE A 33 10.68 -8.50 -0.35
N ILE A 34 10.05 -8.34 -1.51
CA ILE A 34 9.23 -9.38 -2.16
C ILE A 34 9.43 -9.34 -3.68
N GLY A 35 9.54 -10.53 -4.28
CA GLY A 35 9.31 -10.77 -5.71
C GLY A 35 10.57 -11.01 -6.55
N ILE A 36 10.79 -12.27 -6.96
CA ILE A 36 11.86 -12.70 -7.90
C ILE A 36 11.67 -12.16 -9.34
N TRP A 37 10.61 -11.40 -9.60
CA TRP A 37 10.17 -10.96 -10.93
C TRP A 37 9.82 -9.47 -11.05
N PHE A 38 9.63 -8.77 -9.92
CA PHE A 38 9.28 -7.35 -9.90
C PHE A 38 10.29 -6.56 -9.07
N LYS A 39 10.74 -5.43 -9.61
CA LYS A 39 11.56 -4.48 -8.84
C LYS A 39 10.63 -3.51 -8.14
N LEU A 40 10.49 -3.64 -6.82
CA LEU A 40 9.68 -2.75 -6.01
C LEU A 40 10.45 -1.48 -5.66
N ASN A 41 9.91 -0.33 -6.04
CA ASN A 41 10.36 0.98 -5.54
C ASN A 41 9.34 1.44 -4.50
N MET A 42 9.70 1.42 -3.22
CA MET A 42 8.81 1.76 -2.12
C MET A 42 9.18 3.11 -1.49
N TRP A 43 8.20 4.00 -1.37
CA TRP A 43 8.33 5.26 -0.65
C TRP A 43 7.62 5.16 0.70
N ASP A 44 8.37 5.32 1.78
CA ASP A 44 7.85 5.35 3.15
C ASP A 44 7.69 6.82 3.59
N VAL A 45 6.45 7.26 3.80
CA VAL A 45 6.14 8.64 4.16
C VAL A 45 5.32 8.70 5.45
N GLY A 46 5.83 9.44 6.43
CA GLY A 46 5.17 9.64 7.72
C GLY A 46 3.85 10.42 7.57
N GLY A 47 2.84 10.05 8.36
CA GLY A 47 1.52 10.68 8.34
C GLY A 47 1.27 11.74 9.41
N GLN A 48 2.32 12.24 10.07
CA GLN A 48 2.18 13.44 10.90
C GLN A 48 1.63 14.60 10.07
N LYS A 49 0.67 15.35 10.61
CA LYS A 49 -0.01 16.46 9.91
C LYS A 49 0.96 17.43 9.22
N SER A 50 2.10 17.73 9.85
CA SER A 50 3.16 18.59 9.31
C SER A 50 3.87 18.04 8.07
N LEU A 51 3.90 16.71 7.91
CA LEU A 51 4.60 16.03 6.81
C LEU A 51 3.69 15.71 5.62
N ARG A 52 2.36 15.84 5.77
CA ARG A 52 1.39 15.47 4.73
C ARG A 52 1.48 16.34 3.47
N SER A 53 1.97 17.57 3.59
CA SER A 53 2.22 18.44 2.44
C SER A 53 3.23 17.84 1.45
N TYR A 54 4.12 16.95 1.90
CA TYR A 54 5.13 16.30 1.07
C TYR A 54 4.62 15.06 0.34
N TRP A 55 3.44 14.53 0.66
CA TRP A 55 2.90 13.32 0.02
C TRP A 55 2.79 13.50 -1.50
N ARG A 56 2.40 14.69 -1.95
CA ARG A 56 2.24 15.05 -3.36
C ARG A 56 3.50 14.88 -4.20
N ASN A 57 4.67 14.87 -3.56
CA ASN A 57 5.95 14.66 -4.26
C ASN A 57 6.14 13.21 -4.72
N TYR A 58 5.33 12.28 -4.21
CA TYR A 58 5.46 10.85 -4.48
C TYR A 58 4.31 10.26 -5.29
N PHE A 59 3.28 11.04 -5.62
CA PHE A 59 2.10 10.51 -6.33
C PHE A 59 2.40 10.14 -7.78
N GLU A 60 3.34 10.85 -8.42
CA GLU A 60 3.64 10.65 -9.82
C GLU A 60 4.21 9.25 -10.09
N SER A 61 3.61 8.55 -11.06
CA SER A 61 3.97 7.17 -11.42
C SER A 61 3.81 6.17 -10.27
N THR A 62 2.78 6.32 -9.41
CA THR A 62 2.46 5.32 -8.37
C THR A 62 1.52 4.25 -8.92
N ASP A 63 1.95 2.99 -8.92
CA ASP A 63 1.15 1.86 -9.39
C ASP A 63 0.26 1.27 -8.28
N GLY A 64 0.72 1.39 -7.03
CA GLY A 64 0.02 0.89 -5.86
C GLY A 64 0.20 1.77 -4.63
N LEU A 65 -0.86 1.90 -3.85
CA LEU A 65 -0.94 2.64 -2.61
C LEU A 65 -1.18 1.66 -1.46
N ILE A 66 -0.30 1.67 -0.46
CA ILE A 66 -0.47 0.91 0.78
C ILE A 66 -0.84 1.88 1.89
N TRP A 67 -2.04 1.72 2.45
CA TRP A 67 -2.57 2.54 3.53
C TRP A 67 -2.56 1.75 4.85
N VAL A 68 -1.76 2.16 5.82
CA VAL A 68 -1.57 1.40 7.07
C VAL A 68 -2.37 2.00 8.21
N VAL A 69 -3.31 1.24 8.74
CA VAL A 69 -4.20 1.62 9.84
C VAL A 69 -3.73 0.94 11.13
N ASP A 70 -3.64 1.71 12.20
CA ASP A 70 -3.46 1.16 13.55
C ASP A 70 -4.80 0.64 14.08
N SER A 71 -4.95 -0.69 14.12
CA SER A 71 -6.21 -1.32 14.51
C SER A 71 -6.55 -1.12 15.98
N ALA A 72 -5.58 -0.76 16.83
CA ALA A 72 -5.82 -0.48 18.25
C ALA A 72 -6.28 0.97 18.49
N ASP A 73 -6.13 1.86 17.49
CA ASP A 73 -6.43 3.29 17.63
C ASP A 73 -7.78 3.67 17.03
N ARG A 74 -8.84 3.43 17.79
CA ARG A 74 -10.22 3.72 17.37
C ARG A 74 -10.48 5.22 17.20
N ALA A 75 -9.83 6.06 18.01
CA ALA A 75 -10.10 7.50 18.05
C ALA A 75 -9.66 8.19 16.75
N ARG A 76 -8.60 7.69 16.09
CA ARG A 76 -8.06 8.27 14.85
C ARG A 76 -8.60 7.62 13.57
N LEU A 77 -9.50 6.65 13.67
CA LEU A 77 -9.96 5.91 12.50
C LEU A 77 -10.76 6.79 11.53
N GLN A 78 -11.60 7.68 12.05
CA GLN A 78 -12.36 8.65 11.25
C GLN A 78 -11.44 9.60 10.49
N ASP A 79 -10.41 10.14 11.16
CA ASP A 79 -9.40 10.99 10.54
C ASP A 79 -8.67 10.25 9.41
N CYS A 80 -8.32 8.98 9.63
CA CYS A 80 -7.70 8.14 8.60
C CYS A 80 -8.62 7.94 7.38
N ALA A 81 -9.92 7.76 7.59
CA ALA A 81 -10.90 7.59 6.52
C ALA A 81 -11.02 8.87 5.67
N GLN A 82 -11.07 10.03 6.32
CA GLN A 82 -11.15 11.33 5.64
C GLN A 82 -9.88 11.61 4.82
N GLU A 83 -8.72 11.31 5.38
CA GLU A 83 -7.44 11.48 4.68
C GLU A 83 -7.32 10.58 3.46
N LEU A 84 -7.68 9.30 3.60
CA LEU A 84 -7.71 8.37 2.48
C LEU A 84 -8.67 8.87 1.39
N SER A 85 -9.87 9.31 1.77
CA SER A 85 -10.86 9.83 0.82
C SER A 85 -10.30 11.02 0.03
N GLY A 86 -9.65 11.97 0.70
CA GLY A 86 -9.02 13.12 0.03
C GLY A 86 -7.86 12.72 -0.87
N LEU A 87 -7.08 11.72 -0.46
CA LEU A 87 -5.95 11.21 -1.23
C LEU A 87 -6.40 10.52 -2.52
N LEU A 88 -7.48 9.73 -2.48
CA LEU A 88 -8.03 9.03 -3.64
C LEU A 88 -8.70 9.97 -4.67
N LEU A 89 -8.86 11.27 -4.35
CA LEU A 89 -9.31 12.29 -5.30
C LEU A 89 -8.17 12.89 -6.12
N GLU A 90 -6.91 12.64 -5.75
CA GLU A 90 -5.76 13.18 -6.46
C GLU A 90 -5.60 12.47 -7.81
N GLU A 91 -5.72 13.20 -8.92
CA GLU A 91 -5.66 12.67 -10.29
C GLU A 91 -4.39 11.86 -10.56
N ARG A 92 -3.28 12.21 -9.90
CA ARG A 92 -1.99 11.52 -10.03
C ARG A 92 -1.98 10.11 -9.46
N LEU A 93 -2.95 9.78 -8.60
CA LEU A 93 -3.14 8.44 -8.04
C LEU A 93 -4.25 7.67 -8.76
N ALA A 94 -4.90 8.28 -9.76
CA ALA A 94 -5.96 7.62 -10.51
C ALA A 94 -5.45 6.30 -11.13
N GLY A 95 -6.15 5.21 -10.83
CA GLY A 95 -5.81 3.87 -11.32
C GLY A 95 -4.78 3.12 -10.49
N ALA A 96 -4.26 3.70 -9.40
CA ALA A 96 -3.43 2.95 -8.44
C ALA A 96 -4.26 1.88 -7.70
N THR A 97 -3.66 0.72 -7.42
CA THR A 97 -4.32 -0.28 -6.56
C THR A 97 -4.17 0.11 -5.09
N LEU A 98 -5.24 0.05 -4.31
CA LEU A 98 -5.20 0.34 -2.87
C LEU A 98 -5.12 -0.94 -2.03
N LEU A 99 -4.09 -1.09 -1.21
CA LEU A 99 -4.03 -2.08 -0.15
C LEU A 99 -4.16 -1.39 1.22
N VAL A 100 -5.18 -1.74 1.99
CA VAL A 100 -5.33 -1.29 3.38
C VAL A 100 -4.78 -2.36 4.31
N PHE A 101 -3.74 -2.03 5.08
CA PHE A 101 -3.28 -2.89 6.17
C PHE A 101 -3.97 -2.50 7.48
N ALA A 102 -4.81 -3.39 7.99
CA ALA A 102 -5.29 -3.34 9.36
C ALA A 102 -4.20 -3.90 10.29
N ASN A 103 -3.23 -3.06 10.65
CA ASN A 103 -2.03 -3.44 11.39
C ASN A 103 -2.25 -3.50 12.90
N LYS A 104 -1.33 -4.14 13.63
CA LYS A 104 -1.36 -4.36 15.09
C LYS A 104 -2.44 -5.33 15.56
N GLN A 105 -2.77 -6.34 14.74
CA GLN A 105 -3.72 -7.39 15.13
C GLN A 105 -3.22 -8.26 16.29
N ASP A 106 -1.94 -8.16 16.66
CA ASP A 106 -1.35 -8.79 17.85
C ASP A 106 -1.79 -8.15 19.17
N LEU A 107 -2.34 -6.93 19.16
CA LEU A 107 -2.70 -6.21 20.37
C LEU A 107 -4.12 -6.56 20.85
N PRO A 108 -4.32 -6.71 22.17
CA PRO A 108 -5.65 -6.86 22.73
C PRO A 108 -6.48 -5.58 22.48
N GLY A 109 -7.69 -5.75 21.94
CA GLY A 109 -8.59 -4.65 21.63
C GLY A 109 -8.47 -4.10 20.20
N ALA A 110 -7.56 -4.64 19.38
CA ALA A 110 -7.48 -4.36 17.96
C ALA A 110 -8.84 -4.60 17.28
N LEU A 111 -9.25 -3.64 16.44
CA LEU A 111 -10.43 -3.78 15.60
C LEU A 111 -10.21 -4.87 14.56
N SER A 112 -11.27 -5.64 14.27
CA SER A 112 -11.23 -6.58 13.15
C SER A 112 -11.13 -5.83 11.81
N LYS A 113 -10.61 -6.52 10.79
CA LYS A 113 -10.60 -6.00 9.41
C LYS A 113 -11.98 -5.53 8.95
N ASP A 114 -13.05 -6.23 9.34
CA ASP A 114 -14.41 -5.90 8.90
C ASP A 114 -14.93 -4.63 9.58
N ALA A 115 -14.60 -4.42 10.87
CA ALA A 115 -14.94 -3.19 11.58
C ALA A 115 -14.19 -1.97 11.01
N ILE A 116 -12.91 -2.13 10.64
CA ILE A 116 -12.13 -1.08 9.97
C ILE A 116 -12.70 -0.79 8.58
N LYS A 117 -13.05 -1.85 7.83
CA LYS A 117 -13.66 -1.73 6.51
C LYS A 117 -14.96 -0.91 6.56
N GLU A 118 -15.82 -1.17 7.52
CA GLU A 118 -17.07 -0.44 7.73
C GLU A 118 -16.81 1.02 8.14
N ALA A 119 -15.97 1.23 9.16
CA ALA A 119 -15.70 2.57 9.68
C ALA A 119 -14.98 3.50 8.69
N MET A 120 -14.20 2.93 7.76
CA MET A 120 -13.55 3.67 6.69
C MET A 120 -14.38 3.72 5.40
N GLU A 121 -15.58 3.14 5.41
CA GLU A 121 -16.49 3.09 4.27
C GLU A 121 -15.84 2.56 2.98
N LEU A 122 -14.95 1.54 3.09
CA LEU A 122 -14.15 1.09 1.94
C LEU A 122 -15.02 0.58 0.77
N ASP A 123 -16.20 0.03 1.06
CA ASP A 123 -17.15 -0.41 0.03
C ASP A 123 -17.68 0.74 -0.84
N SER A 124 -17.59 1.98 -0.39
CA SER A 124 -17.95 3.18 -1.17
C SER A 124 -16.90 3.53 -2.24
N ILE A 125 -15.68 3.02 -2.11
CA ILE A 125 -14.59 3.28 -3.07
C ILE A 125 -14.87 2.50 -4.36
N LYS A 126 -15.23 3.23 -5.41
CA LYS A 126 -15.45 2.69 -6.78
C LYS A 126 -14.38 3.12 -7.78
N THR A 127 -13.53 4.08 -7.40
CA THR A 127 -12.51 4.67 -8.27
C THR A 127 -11.24 3.84 -8.35
N HIS A 128 -10.99 2.98 -7.37
CA HIS A 128 -9.79 2.16 -7.27
C HIS A 128 -10.16 0.72 -6.89
N HIS A 129 -9.39 -0.23 -7.39
CA HIS A 129 -9.40 -1.59 -6.86
C HIS A 129 -8.79 -1.57 -5.47
N TRP A 130 -9.38 -2.29 -4.53
CA TRP A 130 -8.88 -2.29 -3.16
C TRP A 130 -9.06 -3.63 -2.44
N CYS A 131 -8.21 -3.85 -1.44
CA CYS A 131 -8.32 -4.95 -0.48
C CYS A 131 -7.91 -4.48 0.91
N ILE A 132 -8.47 -5.11 1.94
CA ILE A 132 -8.05 -4.94 3.33
C ILE A 132 -7.49 -6.24 3.88
N GLN A 133 -6.28 -6.17 4.44
CA GLN A 133 -5.59 -7.29 5.04
C GLN A 133 -5.26 -6.99 6.51
N GLY A 134 -5.75 -7.84 7.41
CA GLY A 134 -5.32 -7.83 8.81
C GLY A 134 -3.88 -8.34 8.91
N CYS A 135 -3.01 -7.62 9.61
CA CYS A 135 -1.60 -7.97 9.73
C CYS A 135 -1.00 -7.54 11.08
N SER A 136 0.20 -8.05 11.35
CA SER A 136 1.06 -7.51 12.41
C SER A 136 2.45 -7.26 11.85
N ALA A 137 2.85 -5.99 11.82
CA ALA A 137 4.19 -5.60 11.44
C ALA A 137 5.27 -6.11 12.41
N VAL A 138 4.89 -6.40 13.67
CA VAL A 138 5.81 -6.89 14.71
C VAL A 138 6.10 -8.37 14.52
N THR A 139 5.08 -9.18 14.24
CA THR A 139 5.26 -10.63 14.05
C THR A 139 5.57 -10.99 12.60
N GLY A 140 5.28 -10.09 11.65
CA GLY A 140 5.37 -10.34 10.21
C GLY A 140 4.14 -11.06 9.62
N GLU A 141 3.14 -11.34 10.44
CA GLU A 141 1.96 -12.11 10.02
C GLU A 141 1.17 -11.37 8.94
N ASN A 142 0.81 -12.10 7.88
CA ASN A 142 -0.04 -11.67 6.78
C ASN A 142 0.46 -10.48 5.94
N LEU A 143 1.69 -9.98 6.17
CA LEU A 143 2.28 -8.92 5.37
C LEU A 143 2.50 -9.35 3.91
N LEU A 144 3.08 -10.55 3.71
CA LEU A 144 3.32 -11.09 2.38
C LEU A 144 2.02 -11.28 1.60
N LEU A 145 0.99 -11.85 2.26
CA LEU A 145 -0.32 -12.10 1.64
C LEU A 145 -0.95 -10.80 1.09
N GLY A 146 -0.88 -9.70 1.84
CA GLY A 146 -1.41 -8.42 1.38
C GLY A 146 -0.64 -7.89 0.16
N VAL A 147 0.69 -7.99 0.18
CA VAL A 147 1.51 -7.49 -0.94
C VAL A 147 1.43 -8.39 -2.17
N ASP A 148 1.30 -9.69 -2.00
CA ASP A 148 1.08 -10.63 -3.12
C ASP A 148 -0.23 -10.27 -3.85
N TRP A 149 -1.33 -10.04 -3.11
CA TRP A 149 -2.58 -9.57 -3.69
C TRP A 149 -2.42 -8.25 -4.45
N LEU A 150 -1.69 -7.28 -3.87
CA LEU A 150 -1.45 -5.98 -4.48
C LEU A 150 -0.69 -6.13 -5.81
N LEU A 151 0.34 -6.97 -5.84
CA LEU A 151 1.15 -7.21 -7.03
C LEU A 151 0.36 -7.94 -8.12
N ASP A 152 -0.46 -8.92 -7.75
CA ASP A 152 -1.31 -9.65 -8.68
C ASP A 152 -2.35 -8.72 -9.33
N ASP A 153 -2.99 -7.83 -8.56
CA ASP A 153 -3.94 -6.86 -9.10
C ASP A 153 -3.26 -5.84 -10.03
N ILE A 154 -2.13 -5.25 -9.61
CA ILE A 154 -1.34 -4.32 -10.44
C ILE A 154 -0.92 -5.01 -11.75
N SER A 155 -0.40 -6.23 -11.64
CA SER A 155 0.01 -7.06 -12.78
C SER A 155 -1.14 -7.26 -13.76
N SER A 156 -2.31 -7.69 -13.26
CA SER A 156 -3.50 -7.93 -14.08
C SER A 156 -3.92 -6.70 -14.89
N ARG A 157 -3.88 -5.51 -14.27
CA ARG A 157 -4.22 -4.23 -14.91
C ARG A 157 -3.22 -3.87 -16.02
N ILE A 158 -1.93 -4.04 -15.77
CA ILE A 158 -0.89 -3.77 -16.77
C ILE A 158 -1.04 -4.73 -17.96
N PHE A 159 -1.36 -6.00 -17.73
CA PHE A 159 -1.54 -6.99 -18.80
C PHE A 159 -2.82 -6.79 -19.63
N THR A 160 -3.85 -6.13 -19.09
CA THR A 160 -5.08 -5.79 -19.84
C THR A 160 -4.97 -4.51 -20.67
N ALA A 161 -3.93 -3.70 -20.46
CA ALA A 161 -3.73 -2.42 -21.15
C ALA A 161 -2.85 -2.55 -22.43
N ASP A 162 -2.20 -3.71 -22.61
CA ASP A 162 -1.44 -4.11 -23.80
C ASP A 162 -2.34 -4.82 -24.84
#